data_AF-A6FEJ5-F1
#
_entry.id   AF-A6FEJ5-F1
#
_cell.length_a   1.000
_cell.length_b   1.000
_cell.length_c   1.000
_cell.angle_alpha   90.00
_cell.angle_beta   90.00
_cell.angle_gamma   90.00
#
_symmetry.space_group_name_H-M   'P 1'
#
loop_
_entity.id
_entity.type
_entity.pdbx_description
1 polymer ?
#
loop_
_entity_poly.entity_id
_entity_poly.type
_entity_poly.pdbx_seq_one_letter_code
_entity_poly.pdbx_strand_id
1 'polypeptide(L)'
;MSKQVIKTLALVGLFSLSSGVANASVVNDAQLIEGDLCVGFDCVNDENFDGELLRLKENNVHIRLIDTSSITQDHESWNIGANDSSNGGNAYLNLEVKSLTQDSLVLSDGTAPLWDCSVLPPIDTGEFIPAGEPFLTPYSCAQVYVFSQTPYAKFSSLNEGGGVTLGVNSQQKSDANSVSVGNSELTRMLVNVAAGIADTDALTQGNLISLVAANQALDELDKLDRKLARIERFVAVLTKFKARFPYFYNFVKKHRLKKLTAATSGL
;
A
#
# COMPACT_ATOMS: atom_id res chain seq x y z
N MET A 1 77.45 0.78 -43.08
CA MET A 1 76.57 0.90 -44.27
C MET A 1 75.71 -0.35 -44.38
N SER A 2 74.41 -0.18 -44.62
CA SER A 2 73.38 -1.16 -45.04
C SER A 2 72.98 -2.27 -44.03
N LYS A 3 71.88 -2.11 -43.27
CA LYS A 3 70.47 -2.51 -43.57
C LYS A 3 70.30 -3.99 -43.96
N GLN A 4 69.57 -4.77 -43.14
CA GLN A 4 68.36 -5.56 -43.49
C GLN A 4 67.82 -6.27 -42.22
N VAL A 5 66.77 -5.73 -41.59
CA VAL A 5 65.36 -6.19 -41.60
C VAL A 5 65.09 -7.44 -40.74
N ILE A 6 64.40 -7.17 -39.63
CA ILE A 6 63.74 -8.06 -38.69
C ILE A 6 62.71 -8.96 -39.41
N LYS A 7 62.74 -10.26 -39.17
CA LYS A 7 61.58 -11.16 -39.39
C LYS A 7 61.42 -12.10 -38.19
N THR A 8 60.80 -11.58 -37.15
CA THR A 8 60.21 -12.37 -36.07
C THR A 8 58.99 -13.08 -36.65
N LEU A 9 59.09 -14.39 -36.89
CA LEU A 9 57.93 -15.23 -37.22
C LEU A 9 57.19 -15.52 -35.91
N ALA A 10 56.27 -14.63 -35.52
CA ALA A 10 55.33 -14.90 -34.44
C ALA A 10 54.20 -15.76 -35.01
N LEU A 11 54.12 -16.99 -34.52
CA LEU A 11 53.05 -17.95 -34.78
C LEU A 11 51.70 -17.30 -34.43
N VAL A 12 50.87 -17.04 -35.44
CA VAL A 12 49.47 -16.64 -35.26
C VAL A 12 48.73 -17.86 -34.73
N GLY A 13 48.75 -18.02 -33.41
CA GLY A 13 47.81 -18.88 -32.70
C GLY A 13 46.44 -18.25 -32.86
N LEU A 14 45.65 -18.78 -33.80
CA LEU A 14 44.24 -18.50 -33.96
C LEU A 14 43.54 -18.93 -32.67
N PHE A 15 43.48 -18.03 -31.69
CA PHE A 15 42.60 -18.19 -30.54
C PHE A 15 41.20 -17.94 -31.08
N SER A 16 40.60 -19.01 -31.62
CA SER A 16 39.17 -19.05 -31.89
C SER A 16 38.49 -18.91 -30.53
N LEU A 17 38.16 -17.66 -30.17
CA LEU A 17 37.09 -17.39 -29.23
C LEU A 17 35.83 -17.98 -29.84
N SER A 18 35.56 -19.25 -29.55
CA SER A 18 34.21 -19.77 -29.66
C SER A 18 33.41 -18.95 -28.67
N SER A 19 32.67 -17.96 -29.19
CA SER A 19 31.50 -17.42 -28.51
C SER A 19 30.63 -18.63 -28.19
N GLY A 20 30.71 -19.09 -26.93
CA GLY A 20 29.82 -20.11 -26.42
C GLY A 20 28.42 -19.55 -26.58
N VAL A 21 27.69 -20.05 -27.57
CA VAL A 21 26.24 -19.93 -27.60
C VAL A 21 25.76 -20.61 -26.33
N ALA A 22 25.38 -19.80 -25.34
CA ALA A 22 24.71 -20.29 -24.15
C ALA A 22 23.35 -20.84 -24.61
N ASN A 23 23.32 -22.12 -24.98
CA ASN A 23 22.07 -22.81 -25.22
C ASN A 23 21.43 -23.06 -23.86
N ALA A 24 20.17 -22.67 -23.70
CA ALA A 24 19.41 -22.99 -22.51
C ALA A 24 19.27 -24.52 -22.38
N SER A 25 19.40 -25.04 -21.16
CA SER A 25 19.03 -26.43 -20.88
C SER A 25 17.51 -26.50 -20.77
N VAL A 26 16.88 -27.27 -21.65
CA VAL A 26 15.42 -27.44 -21.67
C VAL A 26 15.09 -28.82 -21.14
N VAL A 27 14.35 -28.86 -20.03
CA VAL A 27 13.76 -30.09 -19.50
C VAL A 27 12.33 -30.19 -20.06
N ASN A 28 12.08 -31.16 -20.94
CA ASN A 28 10.80 -31.29 -21.65
C ASN A 28 9.68 -31.94 -20.81
N ASP A 29 10.03 -32.49 -19.65
CA ASP A 29 9.11 -33.20 -18.76
C ASP A 29 9.21 -32.65 -17.33
N ALA A 30 8.64 -33.37 -16.35
CA ALA A 30 8.74 -33.01 -14.95
C ALA A 30 10.20 -33.01 -14.47
N GLN A 31 10.61 -31.90 -13.86
CA GLN A 31 11.86 -31.83 -13.12
C GLN A 31 11.57 -32.07 -11.63
N LEU A 32 12.07 -33.18 -11.11
CA LEU A 32 12.05 -33.45 -9.67
C LEU A 32 13.43 -33.18 -9.09
N ILE A 33 13.49 -32.31 -8.09
CA ILE A 33 14.71 -32.01 -7.35
C ILE A 33 14.51 -32.55 -5.93
N GLU A 34 15.32 -33.53 -5.55
CA GLU A 34 15.36 -34.08 -4.20
C GLU A 34 16.44 -33.32 -3.40
N GLY A 35 16.01 -32.38 -2.55
CA GLY A 35 16.90 -31.50 -1.78
C GLY A 35 16.54 -30.02 -1.99
N ASP A 36 17.54 -29.15 -1.88
CA ASP A 36 17.37 -27.71 -1.95
C ASP A 36 17.86 -27.15 -3.30
N LEU A 37 17.16 -26.15 -3.84
CA LEU A 37 17.50 -25.49 -5.09
C LEU A 37 17.92 -24.03 -4.84
N CYS A 38 19.11 -23.64 -5.30
CA CYS A 38 19.46 -22.23 -5.46
C CYS A 38 19.38 -21.83 -6.94
N VAL A 39 18.69 -20.73 -7.24
CA VAL A 39 18.62 -20.13 -8.58
C VAL A 39 19.13 -18.70 -8.54
N GLY A 40 20.11 -18.42 -9.40
CA GLY A 40 20.73 -17.11 -9.53
C GLY A 40 22.27 -17.19 -9.57
N PHE A 41 22.89 -16.12 -10.01
CA PHE A 41 24.33 -15.95 -10.20
C PHE A 41 25.07 -15.86 -8.87
N ASP A 42 24.40 -15.43 -7.80
CA ASP A 42 24.97 -15.33 -6.46
C ASP A 42 24.84 -16.64 -5.64
N CYS A 43 24.34 -17.71 -6.26
CA CYS A 43 24.40 -19.05 -5.69
C CYS A 43 25.86 -19.52 -5.59
N VAL A 44 26.22 -20.18 -4.49
CA VAL A 44 27.59 -20.65 -4.25
C VAL A 44 27.60 -22.15 -4.00
N ASN A 45 28.69 -22.81 -4.40
CA ASN A 45 28.82 -24.24 -4.16
C ASN A 45 28.86 -24.55 -2.66
N ASP A 46 28.23 -25.66 -2.27
CA ASP A 46 28.17 -26.14 -0.89
C ASP A 46 27.55 -25.14 0.10
N GLU A 47 26.61 -24.30 -0.35
CA GLU A 47 25.89 -23.42 0.56
C GLU A 47 24.96 -24.19 1.51
N ASN A 48 24.90 -23.73 2.75
CA ASN A 48 23.94 -24.25 3.71
C ASN A 48 22.58 -23.58 3.48
N PHE A 49 21.54 -24.38 3.29
CA PHE A 49 20.19 -23.92 3.03
C PHE A 49 19.37 -23.70 4.31
N ASP A 50 19.82 -24.18 5.47
CA ASP A 50 19.15 -23.98 6.76
C ASP A 50 17.63 -24.32 6.76
N GLY A 51 17.22 -25.26 5.91
CA GLY A 51 15.83 -25.69 5.75
C GLY A 51 15.03 -24.95 4.66
N GLU A 52 15.66 -24.08 3.87
CA GLU A 52 15.05 -23.41 2.71
C GLU A 52 15.09 -24.31 1.47
N LEU A 53 13.93 -24.76 0.99
CA LEU A 53 13.84 -25.63 -0.20
C LEU A 53 14.19 -24.91 -1.52
N LEU A 54 13.92 -23.61 -1.60
CA LEU A 54 14.20 -22.78 -2.77
C LEU A 54 14.77 -21.44 -2.32
N ARG A 55 15.98 -21.15 -2.77
CA ARG A 55 16.66 -19.86 -2.55
C ARG A 55 16.88 -19.16 -3.89
N LEU A 56 16.49 -17.90 -3.98
CA LEU A 56 16.74 -17.07 -5.15
C LEU A 56 17.78 -16.00 -4.77
N LYS A 57 18.94 -15.96 -5.46
CA LYS A 57 20.05 -15.06 -5.10
C LYS A 57 20.58 -14.32 -6.32
N GLU A 58 20.23 -13.05 -6.40
CA GLU A 58 20.66 -12.08 -7.40
C GLU A 58 20.49 -10.68 -6.82
N ASN A 59 21.06 -9.67 -7.48
CA ASN A 59 20.73 -8.27 -7.20
C ASN A 59 19.23 -7.97 -7.37
N ASN A 60 18.52 -8.67 -8.27
CA ASN A 60 17.09 -8.46 -8.54
C ASN A 60 16.34 -9.80 -8.50
N VAL A 61 15.62 -10.07 -7.42
CA VAL A 61 14.86 -11.32 -7.28
C VAL A 61 13.44 -11.12 -7.76
N HIS A 62 13.10 -11.68 -8.92
CA HIS A 62 11.76 -11.62 -9.48
C HIS A 62 11.27 -12.99 -9.96
N ILE A 63 10.02 -13.30 -9.66
CA ILE A 63 9.30 -14.45 -10.20
C ILE A 63 8.13 -13.93 -11.01
N ARG A 64 8.15 -14.21 -12.32
CA ARG A 64 7.11 -13.78 -13.24
C ARG A 64 6.13 -14.92 -13.54
N LEU A 65 4.84 -14.63 -13.40
CA LEU A 65 3.74 -15.56 -13.62
C LEU A 65 3.02 -15.17 -14.92
N ILE A 66 3.25 -15.94 -15.99
CA ILE A 66 2.67 -15.69 -17.32
C ILE A 66 1.72 -16.84 -17.66
N ASP A 67 0.45 -16.52 -17.86
CA ASP A 67 -0.49 -17.44 -18.50
C ASP A 67 -0.48 -17.20 -20.01
N THR A 68 -0.09 -18.21 -20.78
CA THR A 68 -0.04 -18.17 -22.26
C THR A 68 -1.26 -18.81 -22.92
N SER A 69 -2.21 -19.33 -22.13
CA SER A 69 -3.32 -20.16 -22.61
C SER A 69 -4.57 -19.37 -23.01
N SER A 70 -4.70 -18.11 -22.60
CA SER A 70 -5.81 -17.23 -23.00
C SER A 70 -5.32 -16.17 -23.99
N ILE A 71 -6.10 -15.86 -25.04
CA ILE A 71 -5.72 -14.93 -26.13
C ILE A 71 -6.42 -13.56 -26.02
N THR A 72 -6.98 -13.22 -24.86
CA THR A 72 -7.69 -11.95 -24.67
C THR A 72 -6.73 -10.84 -24.24
N GLN A 73 -6.79 -9.72 -24.96
CA GLN A 73 -5.82 -8.63 -25.09
C GLN A 73 -5.44 -7.83 -23.83
N ASP A 74 -5.88 -8.25 -22.64
CA ASP A 74 -5.68 -7.54 -21.36
C ASP A 74 -4.58 -8.18 -20.49
N HIS A 75 -3.65 -8.90 -21.12
CA HIS A 75 -2.64 -9.69 -20.43
C HIS A 75 -1.60 -8.84 -19.71
N GLU A 76 -1.92 -8.48 -18.49
CA GLU A 76 -1.00 -8.07 -17.45
C GLU A 76 -0.46 -9.33 -16.76
N SER A 77 0.87 -9.53 -16.74
CA SER A 77 1.47 -10.66 -16.01
C SER A 77 1.70 -10.29 -14.56
N TRP A 78 1.44 -11.21 -13.64
CA TRP A 78 1.81 -10.99 -12.24
C TRP A 78 3.31 -11.21 -12.06
N ASN A 79 3.92 -10.33 -11.26
CA ASN A 79 5.30 -10.44 -10.86
C ASN A 79 5.38 -10.38 -9.34
N ILE A 80 6.17 -11.27 -8.76
CA ILE A 80 6.58 -11.23 -7.37
C ILE A 80 8.00 -10.67 -7.36
N GLY A 81 8.21 -9.54 -6.73
CA GLY A 81 9.52 -8.92 -6.61
C GLY A 81 9.98 -8.87 -5.16
N ALA A 82 11.28 -9.08 -4.94
CA ALA A 82 11.90 -8.97 -3.64
C ALA A 82 13.22 -8.22 -3.71
N ASN A 83 13.43 -7.38 -2.69
CA ASN A 83 14.61 -6.53 -2.49
C ASN A 83 14.83 -5.47 -3.59
N ASP A 84 15.56 -4.42 -3.22
CA ASP A 84 15.99 -3.39 -4.14
C ASP A 84 17.19 -3.88 -4.96
N SER A 85 17.25 -3.48 -6.23
CA SER A 85 18.35 -3.78 -7.14
C SER A 85 19.70 -3.21 -6.71
N SER A 86 19.66 -2.18 -5.86
CA SER A 86 20.83 -1.49 -5.35
C SER A 86 21.45 -2.29 -4.19
N ASN A 87 22.78 -2.46 -4.22
CA ASN A 87 23.48 -3.08 -3.10
C ASN A 87 23.28 -2.25 -1.82
N GLY A 88 22.74 -2.87 -0.76
CA GLY A 88 22.36 -2.18 0.48
C GLY A 88 21.07 -1.35 0.39
N GLY A 89 20.27 -1.54 -0.68
CA GLY A 89 18.97 -0.91 -0.84
C GLY A 89 17.90 -1.51 0.08
N ASN A 90 16.64 -1.11 -0.16
CA ASN A 90 15.54 -1.50 0.72
C ASN A 90 15.20 -2.99 0.62
N ALA A 91 14.99 -3.64 1.76
CA ALA A 91 14.41 -4.98 1.82
C ALA A 91 12.88 -4.89 1.74
N TYR A 92 12.28 -5.54 0.75
CA TYR A 92 10.83 -5.59 0.56
C TYR A 92 10.41 -6.85 -0.20
N LEU A 93 9.11 -7.15 -0.13
CA LEU A 93 8.42 -8.10 -1.00
C LEU A 93 7.24 -7.35 -1.64
N ASN A 94 7.03 -7.49 -2.95
CA ASN A 94 5.89 -6.90 -3.62
C ASN A 94 5.16 -7.89 -4.55
N LEU A 95 3.89 -7.60 -4.76
CA LEU A 95 3.05 -8.18 -5.79
C LEU A 95 2.69 -7.05 -6.74
N GLU A 96 3.08 -7.21 -8.00
CA GLU A 96 2.89 -6.17 -9.00
C GLU A 96 2.41 -6.79 -10.30
N VAL A 97 1.72 -5.95 -11.07
CA VAL A 97 1.44 -6.24 -12.46
C VAL A 97 2.61 -5.73 -13.30
N LYS A 98 3.04 -6.54 -14.26
CA LYS A 98 4.07 -6.22 -15.23
C LYS A 98 3.57 -6.46 -16.65
N SER A 99 3.73 -5.49 -17.54
CA SER A 99 3.31 -5.58 -18.94
C SER A 99 4.07 -6.67 -19.69
N LEU A 100 3.42 -7.34 -20.67
CA LEU A 100 4.05 -8.40 -21.47
C LEU A 100 5.18 -7.90 -22.39
N THR A 101 5.07 -6.66 -22.85
CA THR A 101 6.04 -6.00 -23.73
C THR A 101 6.58 -4.75 -23.06
N GLN A 102 7.80 -4.34 -23.41
CA GLN A 102 8.33 -3.05 -22.97
C GLN A 102 7.49 -1.93 -23.61
N ASP A 103 6.69 -1.27 -22.79
CA ASP A 103 5.64 -0.32 -23.18
C ASP A 103 5.69 0.98 -22.36
N SER A 104 6.47 1.03 -21.29
CA SER A 104 6.69 2.22 -20.48
C SER A 104 7.92 2.96 -20.99
N LEU A 105 7.72 4.19 -21.46
CA LEU A 105 8.79 5.04 -21.98
C LEU A 105 9.68 5.55 -20.84
N VAL A 106 10.99 5.37 -20.95
CA VAL A 106 11.94 5.97 -20.01
C VAL A 106 12.04 7.46 -20.28
N LEU A 107 11.74 8.27 -19.27
CA LEU A 107 11.86 9.72 -19.33
C LEU A 107 13.16 10.16 -18.66
N SER A 108 13.75 11.24 -19.18
CA SER A 108 14.90 11.91 -18.57
C SER A 108 14.49 12.51 -17.21
N ASP A 109 15.41 12.48 -16.26
CA ASP A 109 15.33 13.20 -14.99
C ASP A 109 15.94 14.60 -15.06
N GLY A 110 16.38 15.03 -16.24
CA GLY A 110 17.09 16.29 -16.47
C GLY A 110 18.62 16.16 -16.49
N THR A 111 19.16 14.96 -16.27
CA THR A 111 20.61 14.71 -16.25
C THR A 111 21.10 13.88 -17.43
N ALA A 112 20.19 13.34 -18.24
CA ALA A 112 20.55 12.55 -19.41
C ALA A 112 21.18 13.45 -20.50
N PRO A 113 22.34 13.11 -21.07
CA PRO A 113 22.94 13.88 -22.17
C PRO A 113 22.03 13.96 -23.38
N LEU A 114 21.98 15.14 -24.01
CA LEU A 114 21.29 15.36 -25.27
C LEU A 114 22.22 15.00 -26.44
N TRP A 115 21.70 14.22 -27.37
CA TRP A 115 22.46 13.76 -28.55
C TRP A 115 21.90 14.44 -29.81
N ASP A 116 22.78 14.99 -30.65
CA ASP A 116 22.40 15.42 -32.00
C ASP A 116 22.26 14.20 -32.91
N CYS A 117 21.01 13.86 -33.18
CA CYS A 117 20.61 12.71 -33.98
C CYS A 117 20.59 13.00 -35.49
N SER A 118 20.91 14.23 -35.90
CA SER A 118 20.97 14.64 -37.31
C SER A 118 22.19 14.05 -38.03
N VAL A 119 23.13 13.49 -37.28
CA VAL A 119 24.40 12.92 -37.74
C VAL A 119 24.58 11.49 -37.22
N LEU A 120 25.29 10.66 -37.98
CA LEU A 120 25.58 9.26 -37.65
C LEU A 120 27.11 9.04 -37.65
N PRO A 121 27.73 8.65 -36.51
CA PRO A 121 27.10 8.42 -35.21
C PRO A 121 26.59 9.73 -34.55
N PRO A 122 25.57 9.64 -33.67
CA PRO A 122 25.11 10.80 -32.91
C PRO A 122 26.24 11.45 -32.11
N ILE A 123 26.19 12.77 -31.95
CA ILE A 123 27.21 13.56 -31.25
C ILE A 123 26.61 14.13 -29.96
N ASP A 124 27.37 14.12 -28.87
CA ASP A 124 26.99 14.76 -27.61
C ASP A 124 26.92 16.29 -27.81
N THR A 125 25.77 16.91 -27.54
CA THR A 125 25.63 18.37 -27.65
C THR A 125 26.23 19.11 -26.46
N GLY A 126 26.60 18.40 -25.39
CA GLY A 126 27.00 18.98 -24.11
C GLY A 126 25.84 19.58 -23.32
N GLU A 127 24.60 19.38 -23.78
CA GLU A 127 23.38 19.75 -23.09
C GLU A 127 22.69 18.52 -22.50
N PHE A 128 21.61 18.73 -21.75
CA PHE A 128 20.82 17.66 -21.14
C PHE A 128 19.40 17.64 -21.67
N ILE A 129 18.84 16.44 -21.80
CA ILE A 129 17.43 16.22 -22.11
C ILE A 129 16.61 16.74 -20.92
N PRO A 130 15.68 17.70 -21.11
CA PRO A 130 14.83 18.21 -20.03
C PRO A 130 14.10 17.10 -19.28
N ALA A 131 13.86 17.31 -17.98
CA ALA A 131 13.12 16.35 -17.17
C ALA A 131 11.71 16.12 -17.74
N GLY A 132 11.32 14.85 -17.87
CA GLY A 132 10.03 14.44 -18.44
C GLY A 132 10.02 14.24 -19.96
N GLU A 133 11.08 14.61 -20.68
CA GLU A 133 11.23 14.29 -22.10
C GLU A 133 11.79 12.86 -22.27
N PRO A 134 11.55 12.19 -23.42
CA PRO A 134 12.03 10.84 -23.66
C PRO A 134 13.55 10.72 -23.57
N PHE A 135 14.05 9.72 -22.84
CA PHE A 135 15.47 9.39 -22.86
C PHE A 135 15.86 8.81 -24.23
N LEU A 136 16.98 9.29 -24.79
CA LEU A 136 17.53 8.82 -26.06
C LEU A 136 18.89 8.15 -25.85
N THR A 137 19.08 7.00 -26.47
CA THR A 137 20.37 6.29 -26.40
C THR A 137 21.48 7.01 -27.18
N PRO A 138 22.74 6.99 -26.71
CA PRO A 138 23.88 7.65 -27.35
C PRO A 138 24.21 7.18 -28.77
N TYR A 139 23.84 5.95 -29.14
CA TYR A 139 24.29 5.33 -30.39
C TYR A 139 23.25 5.34 -31.50
N SER A 140 21.97 5.15 -31.16
CA SER A 140 20.89 5.01 -32.14
C SER A 140 19.82 6.09 -32.02
N CYS A 141 19.93 7.00 -31.04
CA CYS A 141 18.87 7.95 -30.69
C CYS A 141 17.50 7.30 -30.54
N ALA A 142 17.49 6.02 -30.18
CA ALA A 142 16.26 5.29 -29.97
C ALA A 142 15.73 5.65 -28.59
N GLN A 143 14.42 5.78 -28.50
CA GLN A 143 13.74 5.82 -27.22
C GLN A 143 13.90 4.47 -26.52
N VAL A 144 14.12 4.52 -25.21
CA VAL A 144 14.21 3.32 -24.39
C VAL A 144 12.84 3.04 -23.77
N TYR A 145 12.35 1.82 -23.97
CA TYR A 145 11.14 1.32 -23.34
C TYR A 145 11.50 0.27 -22.30
N VAL A 146 10.80 0.29 -21.18
CA VAL A 146 10.87 -0.71 -20.12
C VAL A 146 9.50 -1.32 -19.90
N PHE A 147 9.45 -2.43 -19.18
CA PHE A 147 8.16 -3.00 -18.79
C PHE A 147 7.46 -2.06 -17.81
N SER A 148 6.24 -1.65 -18.12
CA SER A 148 5.35 -1.01 -17.15
C SER A 148 5.16 -1.93 -15.95
N GLN A 149 5.30 -1.36 -14.75
CA GLN A 149 5.21 -2.06 -13.48
C GLN A 149 4.28 -1.29 -12.55
N THR A 150 3.27 -1.98 -12.05
CA THR A 150 2.22 -1.40 -11.20
C THR A 150 2.11 -2.22 -9.91
N PRO A 151 2.70 -1.76 -8.80
CA PRO A 151 2.64 -2.49 -7.54
C PRO A 151 1.23 -2.44 -6.94
N TYR A 152 0.71 -3.61 -6.58
CA TYR A 152 -0.61 -3.78 -5.94
C TYR A 152 -0.50 -4.02 -4.45
N ALA A 153 0.55 -4.70 -4.00
CA ALA A 153 0.84 -4.87 -2.59
C ALA A 153 2.34 -4.82 -2.39
N LYS A 154 2.79 -4.13 -1.33
CA LYS A 154 4.21 -4.10 -0.95
C LYS A 154 4.35 -4.24 0.55
N PHE A 155 5.15 -5.20 0.97
CA PHE A 155 5.60 -5.41 2.33
C PHE A 155 7.02 -4.89 2.42
N SER A 156 7.23 -3.80 3.15
CA SER A 156 8.54 -3.17 3.29
C SER A 156 9.10 -3.47 4.67
N SER A 157 10.37 -3.87 4.73
CA SER A 157 11.13 -3.89 5.98
C SER A 157 11.79 -2.53 6.14
N LEU A 158 11.24 -1.72 7.05
CA LEU A 158 11.77 -0.41 7.41
C LEU A 158 12.46 -0.52 8.77
N ASN A 159 13.49 0.29 8.99
CA ASN A 159 14.31 0.30 10.22
C ASN A 159 13.50 0.50 11.53
N GLU A 160 12.23 0.93 11.44
CA GLU A 160 11.37 1.22 12.60
C GLU A 160 10.12 0.32 12.71
N GLY A 161 10.06 -0.84 12.03
CA GLY A 161 8.95 -1.81 12.18
C GLY A 161 8.14 -2.10 10.91
N GLY A 162 8.74 -1.93 9.74
CA GLY A 162 8.13 -2.30 8.47
C GLY A 162 6.85 -1.54 8.11
N GLY A 163 6.24 -1.91 7.00
CA GLY A 163 4.99 -1.28 6.54
C GLY A 163 4.38 -2.04 5.37
N VAL A 164 3.08 -1.88 5.18
CA VAL A 164 2.33 -2.50 4.09
C VAL A 164 1.63 -1.43 3.28
N THR A 165 1.82 -1.42 1.97
CA THR A 165 0.96 -0.66 1.06
C THR A 165 0.05 -1.61 0.29
N LEU A 166 -1.23 -1.26 0.20
CA LEU A 166 -2.25 -2.04 -0.49
C LEU A 166 -2.97 -1.17 -1.52
N GLY A 167 -3.00 -1.63 -2.75
CA GLY A 167 -3.55 -0.93 -3.91
C GLY A 167 -2.52 -0.11 -4.67
N VAL A 168 -2.79 0.07 -5.97
CA VAL A 168 -1.98 0.86 -6.90
C VAL A 168 -1.79 2.29 -6.40
N ASN A 169 -0.59 2.85 -6.54
CA ASN A 169 -0.26 4.22 -6.08
C ASN A 169 -0.44 4.46 -4.57
N SER A 170 -0.62 3.41 -3.77
CA SER A 170 -0.57 3.55 -2.31
C SER A 170 0.85 3.85 -1.87
N GLN A 171 0.99 4.87 -1.04
CA GLN A 171 2.28 5.35 -0.57
C GLN A 171 2.52 4.88 0.86
N GLN A 172 3.71 4.34 1.12
CA GLN A 172 4.15 4.02 2.46
C GLN A 172 4.32 5.33 3.22
N LYS A 173 3.62 5.47 4.34
CA LYS A 173 3.87 6.60 5.24
C LYS A 173 5.18 6.34 5.98
N SER A 174 5.92 7.41 6.29
CA SER A 174 7.17 7.36 7.06
C SER A 174 7.02 6.69 8.42
N ASP A 175 5.79 6.65 8.95
CA ASP A 175 5.45 5.95 10.18
C ASP A 175 5.55 4.44 9.95
N ALA A 176 6.52 3.80 10.58
CA ALA A 176 6.62 2.35 10.57
C ALA A 176 5.46 1.70 11.34
N ASN A 177 5.22 0.41 11.06
CA ASN A 177 4.09 -0.38 11.55
C ASN A 177 2.72 0.10 11.04
N SER A 178 2.65 0.63 9.81
CA SER A 178 1.40 1.11 9.20
C SER A 178 0.98 0.29 7.98
N VAL A 179 -0.34 0.17 7.79
CA VAL A 179 -0.96 -0.34 6.56
C VAL A 179 -1.58 0.84 5.82
N SER A 180 -1.00 1.23 4.69
CA SER A 180 -1.50 2.30 3.84
C SER A 180 -2.33 1.74 2.69
N VAL A 181 -3.55 2.26 2.52
CA VAL A 181 -4.46 1.88 1.42
C VAL A 181 -4.58 2.98 0.36
N GLY A 182 -3.68 3.97 0.39
CA GLY A 182 -3.73 5.13 -0.52
C GLY A 182 -2.56 6.10 -0.32
N ASN A 183 -2.76 7.36 -0.66
CA ASN A 183 -1.84 8.47 -0.44
C ASN A 183 -2.66 9.75 -0.08
N SER A 184 -2.01 10.92 -0.06
CA SER A 184 -2.67 12.19 0.31
C SER A 184 -3.78 12.64 -0.64
N GLU A 185 -3.74 12.19 -1.90
CA GLU A 185 -4.68 12.59 -2.95
C GLU A 185 -5.65 11.46 -3.32
N LEU A 186 -5.27 10.21 -3.03
CA LEU A 186 -6.03 9.00 -3.34
C LEU A 186 -6.29 8.21 -2.06
N THR A 187 -7.53 8.20 -1.59
CA THR A 187 -7.96 7.34 -0.47
C THR A 187 -8.91 6.26 -0.96
N ARG A 188 -8.99 5.14 -0.23
CA ARG A 188 -9.85 4.01 -0.56
C ARG A 188 -10.81 3.69 0.58
N MET A 189 -12.03 3.30 0.21
CA MET A 189 -12.98 2.74 1.16
C MET A 189 -12.59 1.32 1.55
N LEU A 190 -12.78 1.00 2.82
CA LEU A 190 -12.79 -0.38 3.30
C LEU A 190 -14.24 -0.84 3.38
N VAL A 191 -14.58 -1.90 2.64
CA VAL A 191 -15.95 -2.45 2.56
C VAL A 191 -16.02 -3.81 3.24
N ASN A 192 -17.22 -4.20 3.69
CA ASN A 192 -17.48 -5.47 4.39
C ASN A 192 -16.70 -5.63 5.71
N VAL A 193 -16.47 -4.52 6.42
CA VAL A 193 -15.85 -4.51 7.75
C VAL A 193 -16.92 -4.82 8.81
N ALA A 194 -16.68 -5.85 9.62
CA ALA A 194 -17.55 -6.20 10.73
C ALA A 194 -17.52 -5.12 11.83
N ALA A 195 -18.59 -5.04 12.63
CA ALA A 195 -18.66 -4.08 13.74
C ALA A 195 -17.55 -4.37 14.77
N GLY A 196 -16.81 -3.34 15.17
CA GLY A 196 -15.76 -3.47 16.18
C GLY A 196 -16.32 -3.76 17.57
N ILE A 197 -15.63 -4.62 18.32
CA ILE A 197 -16.00 -5.07 19.67
C ILE A 197 -14.86 -4.80 20.66
N ALA A 198 -13.61 -5.08 20.28
CA ALA A 198 -12.43 -4.84 21.10
C ALA A 198 -11.86 -3.43 20.92
N ASP A 199 -11.03 -2.98 21.86
CA ASP A 199 -10.39 -1.66 21.84
C ASP A 199 -9.48 -1.44 20.61
N THR A 200 -9.02 -2.51 19.99
CA THR A 200 -8.14 -2.49 18.80
C THR A 200 -8.90 -2.62 17.48
N ASP A 201 -10.22 -2.79 17.51
CA ASP A 201 -11.00 -2.98 16.29
C ASP A 201 -11.28 -1.66 15.58
N ALA A 202 -11.38 -1.72 14.26
CA ALA A 202 -11.81 -0.57 13.47
C ALA A 202 -13.30 -0.25 13.75
N LEU A 203 -13.59 1.03 13.96
CA LEU A 203 -14.96 1.50 14.13
C LEU A 203 -15.67 1.57 12.77
N THR A 204 -16.83 0.92 12.66
CA THR A 204 -17.67 1.02 11.46
C THR A 204 -18.68 2.16 11.55
N GLN A 205 -19.25 2.55 10.41
CA GLN A 205 -20.40 3.46 10.40
C GLN A 205 -21.58 2.94 11.25
N GLY A 206 -21.79 1.62 11.32
CA GLY A 206 -22.82 1.01 12.15
C GLY A 206 -22.58 1.20 13.65
N ASN A 207 -21.33 1.13 14.10
CA ASN A 207 -20.97 1.44 15.49
C ASN A 207 -21.25 2.91 15.81
N LEU A 208 -20.89 3.83 14.90
CA LEU A 208 -21.14 5.28 15.05
C LEU A 208 -22.64 5.61 15.13
N ILE A 209 -23.46 5.00 14.26
CA ILE A 209 -24.92 5.18 14.29
C ILE A 209 -25.51 4.69 15.62
N SER A 210 -25.04 3.54 16.10
CA SER A 210 -25.48 2.98 17.39
C SER A 210 -25.14 3.90 18.56
N LEU A 211 -23.96 4.54 18.54
CA LEU A 211 -23.56 5.54 19.53
C LEU A 211 -24.45 6.79 19.48
N VAL A 212 -24.76 7.30 18.28
CA VAL A 212 -25.65 8.46 18.12
C VAL A 212 -27.07 8.14 18.61
N ALA A 213 -27.57 6.94 18.34
CA ALA A 213 -28.87 6.50 18.87
C ALA A 213 -28.88 6.46 20.40
N ALA A 214 -27.78 6.02 21.04
CA ALA A 214 -27.65 6.07 22.50
C ALA A 214 -27.66 7.54 23.02
N ASN A 215 -27.07 8.47 22.28
CA ASN A 215 -27.05 9.90 22.66
C ASN A 215 -28.43 10.58 22.55
N GLN A 216 -29.39 10.05 21.79
CA GLN A 216 -30.77 10.56 21.82
C GLN A 216 -31.43 10.39 23.20
N ALA A 217 -30.92 9.50 24.05
CA ALA A 217 -31.34 9.45 25.46
C ALA A 217 -31.01 10.75 26.22
N LEU A 218 -30.01 11.53 25.77
CA LEU A 218 -29.70 12.85 26.32
C LEU A 218 -30.82 13.86 26.04
N ASP A 219 -31.51 13.77 24.88
CA ASP A 219 -32.65 14.63 24.59
C ASP A 219 -33.83 14.36 25.54
N GLU A 220 -33.97 13.13 26.03
CA GLU A 220 -34.95 12.79 27.07
C GLU A 220 -34.57 13.36 28.44
N LEU A 221 -33.27 13.39 28.79
CA LEU A 221 -32.80 14.08 30.01
C LEU A 221 -33.13 15.58 29.96
N ASP A 222 -32.94 16.19 28.80
CA ASP A 222 -33.26 17.60 28.53
C ASP A 222 -34.76 17.92 28.75
N LYS A 223 -35.64 16.99 28.38
CA LYS A 223 -37.09 17.09 28.65
C LYS A 223 -37.40 16.95 30.13
N LEU A 224 -36.70 16.07 30.84
CA LEU A 224 -36.86 15.88 32.28
C LEU A 224 -36.46 17.14 33.05
N ASP A 225 -35.37 17.80 32.69
CA ASP A 225 -34.94 19.06 33.31
C ASP A 225 -35.97 20.17 33.12
N ARG A 226 -36.55 20.29 31.92
CA ARG A 226 -37.65 21.25 31.67
C ARG A 226 -38.88 20.96 32.54
N LYS A 227 -39.22 19.68 32.77
CA LYS A 227 -40.32 19.29 33.66
C LYS A 227 -39.99 19.60 35.11
N LEU A 228 -38.77 19.33 35.56
CA LEU A 228 -38.29 19.63 36.92
C LEU A 228 -38.38 21.13 37.20
N ALA A 229 -37.85 21.96 36.30
CA ALA A 229 -37.91 23.43 36.40
C ALA A 229 -39.36 23.97 36.46
N ARG A 230 -40.33 23.25 35.90
CA ARG A 230 -41.76 23.59 36.03
C ARG A 230 -42.27 23.23 37.42
N ILE A 231 -41.94 22.04 37.94
CA ILE A 231 -42.34 21.60 39.29
C ILE A 231 -41.75 22.52 40.35
N GLU A 232 -40.48 22.89 40.25
CA GLU A 232 -39.81 23.80 41.18
C GLU A 232 -40.53 25.15 41.26
N ARG A 233 -40.92 25.71 40.11
CA ARG A 233 -41.74 26.93 40.05
C ARG A 233 -43.08 26.75 40.76
N PHE A 234 -43.78 25.63 40.55
CA PHE A 234 -45.03 25.35 41.27
C PHE A 234 -44.82 25.22 42.78
N VAL A 235 -43.78 24.51 43.20
CA VAL A 235 -43.44 24.37 44.62
C VAL A 235 -43.13 25.74 45.23
N ALA A 236 -42.32 26.58 44.57
CA ALA A 236 -42.01 27.92 45.04
C ALA A 236 -43.28 28.79 45.22
N VAL A 237 -44.22 28.71 44.27
CA VAL A 237 -45.52 29.39 44.37
C VAL A 237 -46.34 28.84 45.54
N LEU A 238 -46.44 27.52 45.68
CA LEU A 238 -47.17 26.88 46.78
C LEU A 238 -46.58 27.22 48.15
N THR A 239 -45.25 27.29 48.26
CA THR A 239 -44.56 27.67 49.49
C THR A 239 -44.86 29.11 49.87
N LYS A 240 -44.79 30.05 48.91
CA LYS A 240 -45.19 31.45 49.13
C LYS A 240 -46.67 31.57 49.51
N PHE A 241 -47.55 30.82 48.83
CA PHE A 241 -48.98 30.82 49.12
C PHE A 241 -49.29 30.27 50.52
N LYS A 242 -48.66 29.17 50.92
CA LYS A 242 -48.80 28.59 52.28
C LYS A 242 -48.35 29.58 53.35
N ALA A 243 -47.24 30.29 53.12
CA ALA A 243 -46.76 31.31 54.04
C ALA A 243 -47.73 32.51 54.17
N ARG A 244 -48.37 32.90 53.06
CA ARG A 244 -49.33 34.01 53.02
C ARG A 244 -50.71 33.64 53.58
N PHE A 245 -51.18 32.41 53.35
CA PHE A 245 -52.54 31.95 53.67
C PHE A 245 -52.57 30.55 54.31
N PRO A 246 -52.06 30.38 55.54
CA PRO A 246 -51.86 29.07 56.15
C PRO A 246 -53.17 28.29 56.40
N TYR A 247 -54.22 28.95 56.89
CA TYR A 247 -55.51 28.30 57.16
C TYR A 247 -56.22 27.83 55.89
N PHE A 248 -56.26 28.67 54.86
CA PHE A 248 -56.87 28.35 53.58
C PHE A 248 -56.08 27.26 52.83
N TYR A 249 -54.74 27.31 52.84
CA TYR A 249 -53.89 26.26 52.28
C TYR A 249 -54.19 24.89 52.91
N ASN A 250 -54.28 24.81 54.24
CA ASN A 250 -54.59 23.56 54.94
C ASN A 250 -56.01 23.05 54.63
N PHE A 251 -56.99 23.96 54.50
CA PHE A 251 -58.35 23.61 54.10
C PHE A 251 -58.41 22.99 52.70
N VAL A 252 -57.76 23.63 51.71
CA VAL A 252 -57.69 23.13 50.32
C VAL A 252 -56.92 21.81 50.24
N LYS A 253 -55.77 21.70 50.92
CA LYS A 253 -54.98 20.47 50.98
C LYS A 253 -55.81 19.30 51.54
N LYS A 254 -56.53 19.52 52.65
CA LYS A 254 -57.41 18.51 53.27
C LYS A 254 -58.53 18.05 52.35
N HIS A 255 -59.13 18.96 51.56
CA HIS A 255 -60.18 18.61 50.60
C HIS A 255 -59.65 17.94 49.33
N ARG A 256 -58.49 18.34 48.79
CA ARG A 256 -57.87 17.65 47.64
C ARG A 256 -57.38 16.24 48.00
N LEU A 257 -56.79 16.06 49.18
CA LEU A 257 -56.39 14.73 49.66
C LEU A 257 -57.59 13.79 49.77
N LYS A 258 -58.74 14.26 50.30
CA LYS A 258 -59.99 13.48 50.34
C LYS A 258 -60.48 13.05 48.95
N LYS A 259 -60.38 13.93 47.94
CA LYS A 259 -60.75 13.59 46.55
C LYS A 259 -59.80 12.58 45.91
N LEU A 260 -58.50 12.65 46.20
CA LEU A 260 -57.51 11.69 45.70
C LEU A 260 -57.65 10.31 46.36
N THR A 261 -57.87 10.24 47.67
CA THR A 261 -58.14 8.97 48.38
C THR A 261 -59.46 8.33 47.97
N ALA A 262 -60.47 9.13 47.58
CA ALA A 262 -61.72 8.62 47.03
C ALA A 262 -61.57 8.10 45.59
N ALA A 263 -60.65 8.65 44.80
CA ALA A 263 -60.36 8.18 43.44
C ALA A 263 -59.53 6.89 43.40
N THR A 264 -58.73 6.60 44.44
CA THR A 264 -57.93 5.38 44.53
C THR A 264 -58.60 4.23 45.30
N SER A 265 -59.77 4.47 45.91
CA SER A 265 -60.56 3.44 46.62
C SER A 265 -61.75 2.90 45.81
N GLY A 266 -61.84 3.28 44.53
CA GLY A 266 -62.79 2.76 43.54
C GLY A 266 -62.14 1.88 42.47
N LEU A 267 -60.92 1.40 42.71
CA LEU A 267 -60.22 0.34 41.98
C LEU A 267 -60.11 -0.89 42.87
#